data_AF-C6A4N0-F1
#
_entry.id   AF-C6A4N0-F1
#
_cell.length_a   1.000
_cell.length_b   1.000
_cell.length_c   1.000
_cell.angle_alpha   90.00
_cell.angle_beta   90.00
_cell.angle_gamma   90.00
#
_symmetry.space_group_name_H-M   'P 1'
#
loop_
_entity.id
_entity.type
_entity.pdbx_description
1 polymer ?
#
loop_
_entity_poly.entity_id
_entity_poly.type
_entity_poly.pdbx_seq_one_letter_code
_entity_poly.pdbx_strand_id
1 'polypeptide(L)'
;MESLEDVFKLVDKIKFGETVLVEYYHSFIPEITTLGLLYYGRTRGLPVIIDDNFDFLYIIQKHLEFVGIDEDFGDALVVKTGGKRDVGNVVAKLKFSGEPIIYMRNYEESSKATFSKVEKSINIVLGLERLFSFVSSISEFYTFVIAIQSFLGNEKRKSFYLVNKEIASSIPFNPLPELERIASTVIEGVPTPTSGVFTFKKTTSLNLLGKKIEIPIGVIRWK
;
A
#
# COMPACT_ATOMS: atom_id res chain seq x y z
N MET A 1 21.64 -12.84 4.75
CA MET A 1 20.18 -13.00 4.91
C MET A 1 19.73 -11.86 5.81
N GLU A 2 18.86 -10.97 5.33
CA GLU A 2 18.40 -9.85 6.15
C GLU A 2 17.46 -10.35 7.25
N SER A 3 17.64 -9.86 8.48
CA SER A 3 16.67 -10.07 9.55
C SER A 3 15.48 -9.11 9.36
N LEU A 4 14.34 -9.39 10.00
CA LEU A 4 13.22 -8.43 9.95
C LEU A 4 13.58 -7.09 10.59
N GLU A 5 14.44 -7.08 11.60
CA GLU A 5 14.91 -5.82 12.16
C GLU A 5 15.75 -5.02 11.14
N ASP A 6 16.46 -5.69 10.23
CA ASP A 6 17.13 -5.01 9.12
C ASP A 6 16.13 -4.42 8.14
N VAL A 7 15.04 -5.13 7.84
CA VAL A 7 13.92 -4.61 7.04
C VAL A 7 13.28 -3.40 7.72
N PHE A 8 13.04 -3.47 9.04
CA PHE A 8 12.45 -2.38 9.81
C PHE A 8 13.33 -1.14 9.82
N LYS A 9 14.66 -1.29 9.90
CA LYS A 9 15.59 -0.16 9.75
C LYS A 9 15.48 0.53 8.40
N LEU A 10 15.02 -0.14 7.34
CA LEU A 10 14.75 0.50 6.05
C LEU A 10 13.47 1.33 6.12
N VAL A 11 12.41 0.77 6.71
CA VAL A 11 11.14 1.48 6.91
C VAL A 11 11.33 2.68 7.85
N ASP A 12 12.25 2.58 8.83
CA ASP A 12 12.64 3.69 9.70
C ASP A 12 13.28 4.86 8.93
N LYS A 13 13.94 4.60 7.78
CA LYS A 13 14.50 5.64 6.91
C LYS A 13 13.44 6.38 6.09
N ILE A 14 12.27 5.79 5.89
CA ILE A 14 11.13 6.46 5.27
C ILE A 14 10.54 7.43 6.30
N LYS A 15 10.46 8.71 5.95
CA LYS A 15 9.94 9.75 6.84
C LYS A 15 8.42 9.78 6.81
N PHE A 16 7.81 10.28 7.88
CA PHE A 16 6.40 10.64 7.85
C PHE A 16 6.16 11.74 6.79
N GLY A 17 5.04 11.66 6.08
CA GLY A 17 4.73 12.51 4.92
C GLY A 17 5.24 11.95 3.60
N GLU A 18 6.08 10.91 3.61
CA GLU A 18 6.49 10.24 2.38
C GLU A 18 5.42 9.29 1.85
N THR A 19 5.39 9.21 0.52
CA THR A 19 4.59 8.27 -0.25
C THR A 19 5.53 7.29 -0.94
N VAL A 20 5.44 6.03 -0.54
CA VAL A 20 6.20 4.92 -1.12
C VAL A 20 5.31 4.20 -2.12
N LEU A 21 5.75 4.09 -3.36
CA LEU A 21 5.13 3.22 -4.37
C LEU A 21 5.90 1.90 -4.41
N VAL A 22 5.22 0.81 -4.12
CA VAL A 22 5.74 -0.55 -4.26
C VAL A 22 5.13 -1.16 -5.52
N GLU A 23 5.92 -1.21 -6.58
CA GLU A 23 5.54 -1.83 -7.85
C GLU A 23 5.82 -3.33 -7.80
N TYR A 24 4.86 -4.13 -8.25
CA TYR A 24 5.02 -5.58 -8.32
C TYR A 24 4.33 -6.19 -9.54
N TYR A 25 4.66 -7.43 -9.86
CA TYR A 25 3.94 -8.27 -10.83
C TYR A 25 3.13 -9.35 -10.11
N HIS A 26 2.22 -10.06 -10.78
CA HIS A 26 1.48 -11.18 -10.20
C HIS A 26 2.38 -12.15 -9.43
N SER A 27 2.34 -12.08 -8.09
CA SER A 27 3.31 -12.73 -7.21
C SER A 27 2.89 -12.62 -5.73
N PHE A 28 3.73 -13.15 -4.83
CA PHE A 28 3.55 -13.04 -3.38
C PHE A 28 4.03 -11.70 -2.79
N ILE A 29 4.61 -10.79 -3.58
CA ILE A 29 5.15 -9.50 -3.09
C ILE A 29 4.13 -8.67 -2.28
N PRO A 30 2.86 -8.51 -2.68
CA PRO A 30 1.91 -7.72 -1.89
C PRO A 30 1.60 -8.35 -0.53
N GLU A 31 1.53 -9.67 -0.44
CA GLU A 31 1.34 -10.41 0.82
C GLU A 31 2.53 -10.18 1.76
N ILE A 32 3.75 -10.39 1.26
CA ILE A 32 5.00 -10.20 2.01
C ILE A 32 5.10 -8.77 2.53
N THR A 33 4.83 -7.80 1.65
CA THR A 33 4.95 -6.38 1.97
C THR A 33 3.90 -5.95 2.99
N THR A 34 2.65 -6.40 2.82
CA THR A 34 1.55 -6.06 3.74
C THR A 34 1.82 -6.63 5.13
N LEU A 35 2.24 -7.89 5.24
CA LEU A 35 2.56 -8.50 6.53
C LEU A 35 3.79 -7.86 7.19
N GLY A 36 4.84 -7.58 6.40
CA GLY A 36 6.03 -6.89 6.90
C GLY A 36 5.73 -5.50 7.47
N LEU A 37 4.87 -4.72 6.80
CA LEU A 37 4.44 -3.41 7.27
C LEU A 37 3.51 -3.49 8.48
N LEU A 38 2.64 -4.50 8.54
CA LEU A 38 1.81 -4.77 9.71
C LEU A 38 2.66 -5.05 10.95
N TYR A 39 3.63 -5.95 10.82
CA TYR A 39 4.57 -6.26 11.91
C TYR A 39 5.46 -5.09 12.28
N TYR A 40 5.88 -4.27 11.32
CA TYR A 40 6.60 -3.03 11.60
C TYR A 40 5.76 -2.10 12.46
N GLY A 41 4.49 -1.89 12.09
CA GLY A 41 3.53 -1.10 12.86
C GLY A 41 3.40 -1.60 14.29
N ARG A 42 3.10 -2.90 14.46
CA ARG A 42 3.02 -3.57 15.79
C ARG A 42 4.27 -3.35 16.62
N THR A 43 5.44 -3.60 16.03
CA THR A 43 6.73 -3.53 16.74
C THR A 43 7.11 -2.10 17.14
N ARG A 44 6.76 -1.11 16.32
CA ARG A 44 7.04 0.31 16.59
C ARG A 44 5.90 1.02 17.34
N GLY A 45 4.84 0.31 17.72
CA GLY A 45 3.67 0.89 18.39
C GLY A 45 2.91 1.90 17.52
N LEU A 46 2.95 1.73 16.19
CA LEU A 46 2.27 2.59 15.22
C LEU A 46 1.00 1.91 14.73
N PRO A 47 -0.17 2.59 14.79
CA PRO A 47 -1.38 2.12 14.15
C PRO A 47 -1.17 1.84 12.65
N VAL A 48 -1.77 0.77 12.17
CA VAL A 48 -1.76 0.40 10.75
C VAL A 48 -3.14 0.68 10.18
N ILE A 49 -3.18 1.49 9.13
CA ILE A 49 -4.38 1.83 8.38
C ILE A 49 -4.28 1.15 7.01
N ILE A 50 -5.25 0.33 6.64
CA ILE A 50 -5.30 -0.33 5.34
C ILE A 50 -6.46 0.26 4.52
N ASP A 51 -6.13 0.84 3.37
CA ASP A 51 -7.11 1.20 2.35
C ASP A 51 -7.34 -0.01 1.43
N ASP A 52 -8.40 -0.76 1.70
CA ASP A 52 -8.75 -2.00 0.98
C ASP A 52 -9.73 -1.70 -0.17
N ASN A 53 -9.20 -1.66 -1.40
CA ASN A 53 -10.01 -1.46 -2.59
C ASN A 53 -10.39 -2.80 -3.23
N PHE A 54 -11.69 -3.05 -3.36
CA PHE A 54 -12.27 -4.24 -4.05
C PHE A 54 -11.84 -5.61 -3.47
N ASP A 55 -11.86 -5.76 -2.14
CA ASP A 55 -11.54 -7.01 -1.43
C ASP A 55 -10.07 -7.48 -1.61
N PHE A 56 -9.14 -6.56 -1.88
CA PHE A 56 -7.73 -6.92 -2.05
C PHE A 56 -7.14 -7.52 -0.77
N LEU A 57 -7.47 -6.96 0.41
CA LEU A 57 -7.00 -7.48 1.69
C LEU A 57 -7.50 -8.92 1.94
N TYR A 58 -8.71 -9.25 1.51
CA TYR A 58 -9.24 -10.61 1.58
C TYR A 58 -8.44 -11.59 0.71
N ILE A 59 -8.03 -11.17 -0.49
CA ILE A 59 -7.17 -11.98 -1.36
C ILE A 59 -5.83 -12.25 -0.67
N ILE A 60 -5.19 -11.21 -0.12
CA ILE A 60 -3.95 -11.34 0.66
C ILE A 60 -4.11 -12.33 1.81
N GLN A 61 -5.16 -12.16 2.62
CA GLN A 61 -5.44 -13.04 3.76
C GLN A 61 -5.55 -14.50 3.31
N LYS A 62 -6.30 -14.78 2.24
CA LYS A 62 -6.46 -16.16 1.73
C LYS A 62 -5.17 -16.74 1.20
N HIS A 63 -4.34 -15.94 0.52
CA HIS A 63 -3.03 -16.40 0.09
C HIS A 63 -2.12 -16.74 1.27
N LEU A 64 -2.11 -15.91 2.32
CA LEU A 64 -1.38 -16.18 3.56
C LEU A 64 -1.86 -17.46 4.25
N GLU A 65 -3.17 -17.64 4.37
CA GLU A 65 -3.80 -18.84 4.94
C GLU A 65 -3.36 -20.11 4.19
N PHE A 66 -3.35 -20.07 2.85
CA PHE A 66 -2.94 -21.21 2.01
C PHE A 66 -1.47 -21.60 2.15
N VAL A 67 -0.61 -20.67 2.60
CA VAL A 67 0.80 -20.97 2.90
C VAL A 67 1.06 -21.22 4.40
N GLY A 68 -0.02 -21.35 5.18
CA GLY A 68 0.03 -21.69 6.61
C GLY A 68 0.34 -20.52 7.53
N ILE A 69 0.07 -19.28 7.10
CA ILE A 69 0.17 -18.07 7.92
C ILE A 69 -1.25 -17.62 8.28
N ASP A 70 -1.61 -17.73 9.56
CA ASP A 70 -2.91 -17.29 10.07
C ASP A 70 -2.82 -15.85 10.57
N GLU A 71 -3.28 -14.90 9.74
CA GLU A 71 -3.32 -13.47 10.06
C GLU A 71 -4.72 -12.92 9.75
N ASP A 72 -5.41 -12.42 10.78
CA ASP A 72 -6.78 -11.90 10.67
C ASP A 72 -6.83 -10.38 10.41
N PHE A 73 -5.68 -9.69 10.53
CA PHE A 73 -5.55 -8.24 10.44
C PHE A 73 -6.41 -7.47 11.45
N GLY A 74 -6.83 -8.11 12.55
CA GLY A 74 -7.83 -7.58 13.49
C GLY A 74 -7.43 -6.30 14.21
N ASP A 75 -6.13 -6.01 14.30
CA ASP A 75 -5.58 -4.78 14.88
C ASP A 75 -5.32 -3.67 13.84
N ALA A 76 -5.47 -3.96 12.55
CA ALA A 76 -5.38 -2.96 11.49
C ALA A 76 -6.73 -2.26 11.29
N LEU A 77 -6.71 -0.93 11.22
CA LEU A 77 -7.87 -0.10 10.92
C LEU A 77 -8.10 -0.12 9.40
N VAL A 78 -9.24 -0.62 8.94
CA VAL A 78 -9.49 -0.82 7.50
C VAL A 78 -10.53 0.18 6.99
N VAL A 79 -10.15 0.96 5.97
CA VAL A 79 -11.07 1.71 5.13
C VAL A 79 -11.33 0.89 3.88
N LYS A 80 -12.58 0.46 3.72
CA LYS A 80 -12.96 -0.40 2.61
C LYS A 80 -13.63 0.39 1.50
N THR A 81 -13.19 0.21 0.26
CA THR A 81 -13.84 0.76 -0.94
C THR A 81 -14.43 -0.37 -1.78
N GLY A 82 -15.76 -0.37 -1.91
CA GLY A 82 -16.46 -1.43 -2.62
C GLY A 82 -16.26 -2.81 -1.95
N GLY A 83 -16.27 -3.88 -2.76
CA GLY A 83 -16.08 -5.24 -2.25
C GLY A 83 -17.24 -5.77 -1.39
N LYS A 84 -17.10 -7.02 -0.93
CA LYS A 84 -18.10 -7.75 -0.14
C LYS A 84 -17.51 -8.47 1.09
N ARG A 85 -16.19 -8.58 1.20
CA ARG A 85 -15.52 -9.37 2.23
C ARG A 85 -14.86 -8.46 3.25
N ASP A 86 -15.31 -8.53 4.50
CA ASP A 86 -14.72 -7.76 5.59
C ASP A 86 -13.54 -8.54 6.19
N VAL A 87 -12.36 -7.90 6.26
CA VAL A 87 -11.13 -8.42 6.85
C VAL A 87 -10.49 -7.29 7.66
N GLY A 88 -9.93 -7.63 8.82
CA GLY A 88 -9.45 -6.67 9.82
C GLY A 88 -10.55 -5.84 10.48
N ASN A 89 -10.17 -4.79 11.19
CA ASN A 89 -11.13 -3.89 11.84
C ASN A 89 -11.66 -2.84 10.86
N VAL A 90 -12.75 -3.17 10.15
CA VAL A 90 -13.37 -2.27 9.17
C VAL A 90 -14.06 -1.10 9.87
N VAL A 91 -13.37 0.04 9.90
CA VAL A 91 -13.81 1.26 10.56
C VAL A 91 -14.61 2.19 9.65
N ALA A 92 -14.48 2.03 8.33
CA ALA A 92 -15.25 2.78 7.35
C ALA A 92 -15.50 1.93 6.09
N LYS A 93 -16.69 2.09 5.50
CA LYS A 93 -17.06 1.49 4.20
C LYS A 93 -17.51 2.57 3.24
N LEU A 94 -16.72 2.76 2.19
CA LEU A 94 -16.98 3.68 1.10
C LEU A 94 -17.71 2.95 -0.02
N LYS A 95 -18.87 3.50 -0.40
CA LYS A 95 -19.50 3.10 -1.66
C LYS A 95 -18.62 3.58 -2.80
N PHE A 96 -18.19 2.65 -3.65
CA PHE A 96 -17.43 2.99 -4.83
C PHE A 96 -18.28 3.89 -5.76
N SER A 97 -17.67 4.97 -6.22
CA SER A 97 -18.19 5.86 -7.25
C SER A 97 -17.20 5.86 -8.41
N GLY A 98 -17.69 5.65 -9.63
CA GLY A 98 -16.86 5.79 -10.83
C GLY A 98 -16.39 7.23 -11.07
N GLU A 99 -17.07 8.21 -10.47
CA GLU A 99 -16.68 9.61 -10.51
C GLU A 99 -15.56 9.91 -9.49
N PRO A 100 -14.34 10.24 -9.94
CA PRO A 100 -13.20 10.42 -9.04
C PRO A 100 -13.42 11.49 -7.97
N ILE A 101 -14.08 12.61 -8.31
CA ILE A 101 -14.34 13.70 -7.37
C ILE A 101 -15.20 13.22 -6.20
N ILE A 102 -16.25 12.46 -6.49
CA ILE A 102 -17.15 11.93 -5.47
C ILE A 102 -16.42 10.92 -4.60
N TYR A 103 -15.65 10.02 -5.23
CA TYR A 103 -14.86 9.03 -4.49
C TYR A 103 -13.87 9.70 -3.53
N MET A 104 -13.10 10.68 -4.03
CA MET A 104 -12.08 11.38 -3.24
C MET A 104 -12.70 12.17 -2.09
N ARG A 105 -13.81 12.87 -2.31
CA ARG A 105 -14.51 13.58 -1.24
C ARG A 105 -15.00 12.61 -0.15
N ASN A 106 -15.63 11.51 -0.55
CA ASN A 106 -16.15 10.52 0.40
C ASN A 106 -15.01 9.88 1.21
N TYR A 107 -13.86 9.63 0.57
CA TYR A 107 -12.66 9.12 1.24
C TYR A 107 -12.12 10.13 2.25
N GLU A 108 -11.95 11.40 1.87
CA GLU A 108 -11.45 12.44 2.78
C GLU A 108 -12.37 12.65 3.98
N GLU A 109 -13.69 12.73 3.77
CA GLU A 109 -14.68 12.91 4.83
C GLU A 109 -14.65 11.73 5.82
N SER A 110 -14.66 10.50 5.31
CA SER A 110 -14.65 9.29 6.14
C SER A 110 -13.32 9.13 6.88
N SER A 111 -12.20 9.39 6.19
CA SER A 111 -10.86 9.30 6.77
C SER A 111 -10.65 10.36 7.85
N LYS A 112 -11.10 11.59 7.62
CA LYS A 112 -10.99 12.68 8.60
C LYS A 112 -11.81 12.37 9.86
N ALA A 113 -13.02 11.85 9.72
CA ALA A 113 -13.85 11.46 10.85
C ALA A 113 -13.18 10.32 11.66
N THR A 114 -12.74 9.28 10.95
CA THR A 114 -12.24 8.03 11.55
C THR A 114 -10.85 8.20 12.18
N PHE A 115 -9.97 8.97 11.53
CA PHE A 115 -8.54 9.06 11.91
C PHE A 115 -8.16 10.42 12.49
N SER A 116 -9.13 11.26 12.87
CA SER A 116 -8.87 12.58 13.47
C SER A 116 -7.88 12.55 14.65
N LYS A 117 -7.92 11.47 15.45
CA LYS A 117 -7.07 11.25 16.64
C LYS A 117 -5.79 10.47 16.35
N VAL A 118 -5.58 9.98 15.14
CA VAL A 118 -4.36 9.26 14.76
C VAL A 118 -3.31 10.28 14.36
N GLU A 119 -2.28 10.42 15.19
CA GLU A 119 -1.19 11.37 14.94
C GLU A 119 -0.15 10.85 13.96
N LYS A 120 0.20 9.56 14.06
CA LYS A 120 1.21 8.89 13.23
C LYS A 120 0.76 7.47 12.95
N SER A 121 0.85 7.03 11.70
CA SER A 121 0.43 5.70 11.27
C SER A 121 1.26 5.15 10.11
N ILE A 122 1.15 3.85 9.89
CA ILE A 122 1.54 3.20 8.64
C ILE A 122 0.27 3.03 7.82
N ASN A 123 0.27 3.57 6.61
CA ASN A 123 -0.88 3.49 5.72
C ASN A 123 -0.52 2.59 4.54
N ILE A 124 -1.26 1.49 4.37
CA ILE A 124 -1.06 0.52 3.29
C ILE A 124 -2.24 0.65 2.34
N VAL A 125 -1.98 0.98 1.08
CA VAL A 125 -3.02 1.17 0.06
C VAL A 125 -2.96 0.00 -0.92
N LEU A 126 -4.06 -0.76 -0.99
CA LEU A 126 -4.14 -1.99 -1.77
C LEU A 126 -5.15 -1.84 -2.91
N GLY A 127 -4.77 -2.29 -4.12
CA GLY A 127 -5.67 -2.34 -5.28
C GLY A 127 -6.08 -0.98 -5.86
N LEU A 128 -5.34 0.09 -5.54
CA LEU A 128 -5.60 1.44 -6.05
C LEU A 128 -5.63 1.49 -7.59
N GLU A 129 -4.78 0.72 -8.26
CA GLU A 129 -4.69 0.72 -9.73
C GLU A 129 -6.03 0.39 -10.39
N ARG A 130 -6.86 -0.43 -9.76
CA ARG A 130 -8.18 -0.80 -10.27
C ARG A 130 -9.16 0.36 -10.28
N LEU A 131 -8.96 1.37 -9.42
CA LEU A 131 -9.79 2.58 -9.43
C LEU A 131 -9.58 3.39 -10.72
N PHE A 132 -8.37 3.37 -11.28
CA PHE A 132 -8.07 4.04 -12.56
C PHE A 132 -8.76 3.37 -13.76
N SER A 133 -9.21 2.12 -13.65
CA SER A 133 -9.94 1.44 -14.74
C SER A 133 -11.32 2.04 -15.01
N PHE A 134 -11.85 2.85 -14.08
CA PHE A 134 -13.16 3.49 -14.20
C PHE A 134 -13.08 4.95 -14.69
N VAL A 135 -11.86 5.46 -14.87
CA VAL A 135 -11.62 6.80 -15.39
C VAL A 135 -11.92 6.81 -16.89
N SER A 136 -12.81 7.70 -17.31
CA SER A 136 -13.33 7.76 -18.69
C SER A 136 -12.71 8.89 -19.52
N SER A 137 -12.01 9.83 -18.90
CA SER A 137 -11.41 10.98 -19.58
C SER A 137 -10.08 11.41 -18.98
N ILE A 138 -9.29 12.17 -19.75
CA ILE A 138 -8.03 12.80 -19.30
C ILE A 138 -8.29 13.74 -18.09
N SER A 139 -9.43 14.43 -18.09
CA SER A 139 -9.80 15.33 -16.99
C SER A 139 -10.02 14.56 -15.69
N GLU A 140 -10.77 13.47 -15.75
CA GLU A 140 -11.00 12.58 -14.61
C GLU A 140 -9.70 11.93 -14.12
N PHE A 141 -8.84 11.51 -15.06
CA PHE A 141 -7.52 10.96 -14.76
C PHE A 141 -6.70 11.93 -13.92
N TYR A 142 -6.50 13.15 -14.41
CA TYR A 142 -5.70 14.15 -13.69
C TYR A 142 -6.38 14.61 -12.40
N THR A 143 -7.70 14.62 -12.33
CA THR A 143 -8.41 14.87 -11.08
C THR A 143 -8.04 13.84 -10.02
N PHE A 144 -7.98 12.56 -10.38
CA PHE A 144 -7.59 11.49 -9.48
C PHE A 144 -6.10 11.56 -9.11
N VAL A 145 -5.22 11.84 -10.07
CA VAL A 145 -3.79 12.06 -9.85
C VAL A 145 -3.53 13.22 -8.89
N ILE A 146 -4.20 14.37 -9.07
CA ILE A 146 -4.06 15.54 -8.20
C ILE A 146 -4.55 15.23 -6.77
N ALA A 147 -5.62 14.45 -6.64
CA ALA A 147 -6.12 14.04 -5.34
C ALA A 147 -5.16 13.08 -4.62
N ILE A 148 -4.49 12.17 -5.33
CA ILE A 148 -3.41 11.35 -4.76
C ILE A 148 -2.19 12.23 -4.43
N GLN A 149 -1.90 13.26 -5.23
CA GLN A 149 -0.81 14.18 -4.99
C GLN A 149 -1.03 15.06 -3.74
N SER A 150 -2.26 15.44 -3.42
CA SER A 150 -2.58 16.29 -2.25
C SER A 150 -2.16 15.66 -0.92
N PHE A 151 -2.03 14.33 -0.92
CA PHE A 151 -1.63 13.51 0.21
C PHE A 151 -0.13 13.50 0.49
N LEU A 152 0.70 13.90 -0.48
CA LEU A 152 2.15 13.98 -0.34
C LEU A 152 2.51 15.06 0.69
N GLY A 153 3.40 14.72 1.62
CA GLY A 153 3.84 15.62 2.69
C GLY A 153 2.95 15.65 3.92
N ASN A 154 1.83 14.91 3.96
CA ASN A 154 1.04 14.79 5.18
C ASN A 154 1.73 13.87 6.20
N GLU A 155 2.38 14.51 7.18
CA GLU A 155 3.22 13.91 8.23
C GLU A 155 2.47 13.02 9.23
N LYS A 156 1.15 12.82 9.09
CA LYS A 156 0.39 11.88 9.92
C LYS A 156 0.59 10.41 9.55
N ARG A 157 1.25 10.12 8.42
CA ARG A 157 1.49 8.73 8.00
C ARG A 157 2.75 8.55 7.18
N LYS A 158 3.23 7.30 7.14
CA LYS A 158 4.06 6.78 6.05
C LYS A 158 3.16 5.95 5.15
N SER A 159 2.94 6.36 3.90
CA SER A 159 2.02 5.65 3.01
C SER A 159 2.77 4.73 2.06
N PHE A 160 2.22 3.53 1.84
CA PHE A 160 2.76 2.47 1.00
C PHE A 160 1.67 2.04 0.03
N TYR A 161 1.79 2.45 -1.22
CA TYR A 161 0.89 2.11 -2.30
C TYR A 161 1.42 0.88 -3.02
N LEU A 162 0.72 -0.25 -2.89
CA LEU A 162 1.10 -1.48 -3.55
C LEU A 162 0.36 -1.55 -4.88
N VAL A 163 1.10 -1.46 -5.98
CA VAL A 163 0.53 -1.39 -7.33
C VAL A 163 1.06 -2.51 -8.21
N ASN A 164 0.14 -3.28 -8.80
CA ASN A 164 0.49 -4.25 -9.82
C ASN A 164 0.81 -3.52 -11.14
N LYS A 165 2.06 -3.62 -11.59
CA LYS A 165 2.60 -2.93 -12.76
C LYS A 165 1.95 -3.37 -14.07
N GLU A 166 1.68 -4.66 -14.21
CA GLU A 166 1.03 -5.20 -15.41
C GLU A 166 -0.42 -4.73 -15.52
N ILE A 167 -1.17 -4.78 -14.41
CA ILE A 167 -2.54 -4.26 -14.37
C ILE A 167 -2.54 -2.76 -14.64
N ALA A 168 -1.76 -1.98 -13.90
CA ALA A 168 -1.74 -0.53 -14.02
C ALA A 168 -1.34 -0.06 -15.43
N SER A 169 -0.28 -0.64 -16.00
CA SER A 169 0.18 -0.28 -17.35
C SER A 169 -0.81 -0.63 -18.47
N SER A 170 -1.71 -1.58 -18.24
CA SER A 170 -2.74 -2.00 -19.21
C SER A 170 -3.97 -1.10 -19.24
N ILE A 171 -4.12 -0.18 -18.27
CA ILE A 171 -5.27 0.73 -18.18
C ILE A 171 -5.12 1.81 -19.26
N PRO A 172 -6.22 2.19 -19.98
CA PRO A 172 -6.14 3.18 -21.06
C PRO A 172 -5.45 4.49 -20.67
N PHE A 173 -5.74 5.01 -19.47
CA PHE A 173 -4.99 6.08 -18.84
C PHE A 173 -4.01 5.47 -17.84
N ASN A 174 -2.84 5.04 -18.32
CA ASN A 174 -1.81 4.39 -17.51
C ASN A 174 -1.39 5.31 -16.34
N PRO A 175 -1.66 4.92 -15.07
CA PRO A 175 -1.37 5.76 -13.92
C PRO A 175 0.10 5.69 -13.48
N LEU A 176 0.88 4.69 -13.89
CA LEU A 176 2.23 4.46 -13.36
C LEU A 176 3.16 5.67 -13.48
N PRO A 177 3.27 6.36 -14.65
CA PRO A 177 4.20 7.49 -14.76
C PRO A 177 3.88 8.61 -13.75
N GLU A 178 2.59 8.87 -13.51
CA GLU A 178 2.16 9.89 -12.54
C GLU A 178 2.35 9.43 -11.10
N LEU A 179 2.05 8.15 -10.79
CA LEU A 179 2.28 7.59 -9.46
C LEU A 179 3.78 7.58 -9.12
N GLU A 180 4.64 7.17 -10.05
CA GLU A 180 6.11 7.23 -9.90
C GLU A 180 6.62 8.67 -9.73
N ARG A 181 6.02 9.63 -10.43
CA ARG A 181 6.33 11.07 -10.29
C ARG A 181 5.99 11.56 -8.88
N ILE A 182 4.79 11.24 -8.38
CA ILE A 182 4.29 11.68 -7.07
C ILE A 182 5.04 11.00 -5.91
N ALA A 183 5.33 9.70 -6.02
CA ALA A 183 5.97 8.94 -4.96
C ALA A 183 7.34 9.53 -4.60
N SER A 184 7.63 9.70 -3.32
CA SER A 184 8.97 10.13 -2.86
C SER A 184 9.97 8.98 -2.90
N THR A 185 9.47 7.75 -2.79
CA THR A 185 10.23 6.51 -2.93
C THR A 185 9.49 5.54 -3.85
N VAL A 186 10.19 4.93 -4.79
CA VAL A 186 9.68 3.86 -5.66
C VAL A 186 10.52 2.61 -5.43
N ILE A 187 9.85 1.51 -5.09
CA ILE A 187 10.46 0.20 -4.84
C ILE A 187 9.87 -0.78 -5.85
N GLU A 188 10.73 -1.42 -6.63
CA GLU A 188 10.34 -2.51 -7.54
C GLU A 188 10.55 -3.85 -6.82
N GLY A 189 9.46 -4.55 -6.55
CA GLY A 189 9.45 -5.89 -5.96
C GLY A 189 9.35 -6.98 -7.03
N VAL A 190 10.34 -7.86 -7.06
CA VAL A 190 10.39 -9.01 -7.98
C VAL A 190 10.42 -10.29 -7.14
N PRO A 191 9.50 -11.25 -7.37
CA PRO A 191 9.54 -12.51 -6.65
C PRO A 191 10.70 -13.40 -7.10
N THR A 192 11.17 -14.23 -6.19
CA THR A 192 11.97 -15.43 -6.46
C THR A 192 11.19 -16.64 -5.92
N PRO A 193 11.64 -17.88 -6.17
CA PRO A 193 10.99 -19.07 -5.61
C PRO A 193 10.89 -19.08 -4.07
N THR A 194 11.78 -18.38 -3.37
CA THR A 194 11.90 -18.43 -1.91
C THR A 194 11.94 -17.07 -1.21
N SER A 195 11.92 -15.97 -1.96
CA SER A 195 12.10 -14.61 -1.45
C SER A 195 11.42 -13.57 -2.35
N GLY A 196 11.35 -12.33 -1.88
CA GLY A 196 11.12 -11.15 -2.71
C GLY A 196 12.37 -10.28 -2.77
N VAL A 197 12.78 -9.86 -3.96
CA VAL A 197 13.86 -8.89 -4.16
C VAL A 197 13.26 -7.52 -4.40
N PHE A 198 13.58 -6.58 -3.51
CA PHE A 198 13.10 -5.20 -3.51
C PHE A 198 14.23 -4.27 -3.93
N THR A 199 14.03 -3.55 -5.03
CA THR A 199 15.00 -2.60 -5.58
C THR A 199 14.49 -1.17 -5.42
N PHE A 200 15.24 -0.31 -4.76
CA PHE A 200 14.89 1.11 -4.59
C PHE A 200 15.25 1.89 -5.86
N LYS A 201 14.25 2.19 -6.69
CA LYS A 201 14.39 2.90 -7.98
C LYS A 201 14.46 4.42 -7.80
N LYS A 202 13.72 4.93 -6.82
CA LYS A 202 13.65 6.34 -6.41
C LYS A 202 13.56 6.36 -4.89
N THR A 203 14.21 7.31 -4.22
CA THR A 203 14.14 7.43 -2.76
C THR A 203 14.70 8.77 -2.31
N THR A 204 14.21 9.29 -1.18
CA THR A 204 14.76 10.47 -0.50
C THR A 204 16.02 10.15 0.30
N SER A 205 16.29 8.86 0.57
CA SER A 205 17.48 8.41 1.29
C SER A 205 18.55 7.96 0.29
N LEU A 206 19.54 8.82 0.03
CA LEU A 206 20.58 8.56 -0.98
C LEU A 206 21.33 7.23 -0.79
N ASN A 207 21.45 6.74 0.44
CA ASN A 207 22.10 5.46 0.72
C ASN A 207 21.25 4.22 0.35
N LEU A 208 19.98 4.41 0.02
CA LEU A 208 19.09 3.36 -0.47
C LEU A 208 18.99 3.37 -2.00
N LEU A 209 19.39 4.44 -2.70
CA LEU A 209 19.21 4.55 -4.15
C LEU A 209 19.95 3.43 -4.89
N GLY A 210 19.21 2.65 -5.70
CA GLY A 210 19.74 1.50 -6.44
C GLY A 210 20.03 0.27 -5.56
N LYS A 211 19.86 0.34 -4.23
CA LYS A 211 20.07 -0.79 -3.34
C LYS A 211 19.03 -1.88 -3.62
N LYS A 212 19.49 -3.13 -3.61
CA LYS A 212 18.65 -4.34 -3.68
C LYS A 212 18.64 -5.02 -2.32
N ILE A 213 17.46 -5.48 -1.93
CA ILE A 213 17.23 -6.13 -0.65
C ILE A 213 16.40 -7.37 -0.89
N GLU A 214 16.86 -8.49 -0.35
CA GLU A 214 16.18 -9.77 -0.49
C GLU A 214 15.53 -10.13 0.85
N ILE A 215 14.21 -10.31 0.82
CA ILE A 215 13.41 -10.71 1.97
C ILE A 215 12.93 -12.14 1.73
N PRO A 216 13.48 -13.16 2.42
CA PRO A 216 13.03 -14.53 2.29
C PRO A 216 11.59 -14.71 2.78
N ILE A 217 10.81 -15.55 2.09
CA ILE A 217 9.45 -15.93 2.54
C ILE A 217 9.51 -16.63 3.89
N GLY A 218 10.57 -17.41 4.15
CA GLY A 218 10.79 -18.06 5.44
C GLY A 218 10.96 -17.08 6.60
N VAL A 219 11.39 -15.83 6.34
CA VAL A 219 11.40 -14.78 7.36
C VAL A 219 9.97 -14.52 7.81
N ILE A 220 8.97 -14.57 6.92
CA ILE A 220 7.56 -14.18 7.12
C ILE A 220 6.77 -15.15 8.02
N ARG A 221 7.33 -16.32 8.35
CA ARG A 221 6.81 -17.22 9.40
C ARG A 221 7.04 -16.64 10.80
N TRP A 222 6.49 -15.47 11.10
CA TRP A 222 6.60 -14.83 12.41
C TRP A 222 5.62 -15.49 13.38
N LYS A 223 6.09 -16.63 13.91
CA LYS A 223 5.59 -17.42 15.05
C LYS A 223 4.10 -17.73 15.12
#